data_AF-A0A945W187-F1
#
_entry.id   AF-A0A945W187-F1
#
_cell.length_a   1.000
_cell.length_b   1.000
_cell.length_c   1.000
_cell.angle_alpha   90.00
_cell.angle_beta   90.00
_cell.angle_gamma   90.00
#
_symmetry.space_group_name_H-M   'P 1'
#
loop_
_entity.id
_entity.type
_entity.pdbx_description
1 polymer ?
#
loop_
_entity_poly.entity_id
_entity_poly.type
_entity_poly.pdbx_seq_one_letter_code
_entity_poly.pdbx_strand_id
1 'polypeptide(L)'
;MIRILILDDDRNKADRISEVIKTIPEISDEDFFVVEDLIQARDTCSQSLFDLLILDLRLPNRIGDEPRDMAGCEFIKELNTSTTLHRPYHIIGLTAFEDVLEKADPHFEDDLWRIIKYDTKTNDWHRQLTSKLQYLVTSKKELLNADSTRHVYDIGIVTALHVPEHKSILDLPAEWEVIKLPNDSTIYHKGRFLNGEKQLSVVSACAQQMGMPAAAVLTSKLIEQFRPRYIAMSGIAAAVKDGDAKLGDIL
;
A
#
# COMPACT_ATOMS: atom_id res chain seq x y z
N MET A 1 3.01 -1.56 2.64
CA MET A 1 3.48 -2.05 3.94
C MET A 1 2.81 -3.38 4.22
N ILE A 2 3.57 -4.38 4.67
CA ILE A 2 3.07 -5.74 4.95
C ILE A 2 2.95 -5.90 6.45
N ARG A 3 1.83 -6.47 6.91
CA ARG A 3 1.63 -6.81 8.33
C ARG A 3 1.77 -8.30 8.55
N ILE A 4 2.61 -8.67 9.51
CA ILE A 4 2.96 -10.07 9.80
C ILE A 4 2.55 -10.40 11.24
N LEU A 5 1.93 -11.55 11.45
CA LEU A 5 1.68 -12.11 12.78
C LEU A 5 2.52 -13.38 12.94
N ILE A 6 3.27 -13.47 14.03
CA ILE A 6 4.01 -14.66 14.46
C ILE A 6 3.29 -15.21 15.68
N LEU A 7 2.81 -16.44 15.59
CA LEU A 7 2.20 -17.17 16.71
C LEU A 7 3.07 -18.37 17.05
N ASP A 8 3.82 -18.26 18.13
CA ASP A 8 4.81 -19.24 18.58
C ASP A 8 5.06 -19.05 20.08
N ASP A 9 4.94 -20.11 20.87
CA ASP A 9 5.22 -20.08 22.32
C ASP A 9 6.72 -20.21 22.64
N ASP A 10 7.53 -20.68 21.69
CA ASP A 10 8.99 -20.70 21.84
C ASP A 10 9.60 -19.35 21.44
N ARG A 11 9.92 -18.55 22.46
CA ARG A 11 10.57 -17.24 22.29
C ARG A 11 11.85 -17.30 21.47
N ASN A 12 12.68 -18.34 21.61
CA ASN A 12 13.92 -18.42 20.84
C ASN A 12 13.63 -18.62 19.35
N LYS A 13 12.61 -19.41 19.03
CA LYS A 13 12.16 -19.63 17.65
C LYS A 13 11.53 -18.36 17.09
N ALA A 14 10.66 -17.72 17.85
CA ALA A 14 10.04 -16.43 17.49
C ALA A 14 11.08 -15.32 17.25
N ASP A 15 12.10 -15.21 18.10
CA ASP A 15 13.18 -14.24 17.95
C ASP A 15 13.96 -14.48 16.66
N ARG A 16 14.29 -15.74 16.36
CA ARG A 16 14.97 -16.10 15.10
C ARG A 16 14.12 -15.82 13.86
N ILE A 17 12.81 -16.06 13.90
CA ILE A 17 11.90 -15.69 12.80
C ILE A 17 11.89 -14.17 12.65
N SER A 18 11.83 -13.44 13.76
CA SER A 18 11.86 -11.97 13.78
C SER A 18 13.16 -11.43 13.20
N GLU A 19 14.31 -12.03 13.50
CA GLU A 19 15.60 -11.70 12.89
C GLU A 19 15.55 -11.84 11.36
N VAL A 20 14.95 -12.93 10.84
CA VAL A 20 14.77 -13.10 9.39
C VAL A 20 13.90 -11.99 8.80
N ILE A 21 12.78 -11.65 9.44
CA ILE A 21 11.87 -10.59 8.99
C ILE A 21 12.61 -9.24 8.93
N LYS A 22 13.41 -8.93 9.95
CA LYS A 22 14.22 -7.69 10.03
C LYS A 22 15.31 -7.58 8.96
N THR A 23 15.68 -8.69 8.32
CA THR A 23 16.61 -8.63 7.16
C THR A 23 15.97 -8.01 5.91
N ILE A 24 14.63 -7.88 5.86
CA ILE A 24 13.90 -7.29 4.74
C ILE A 24 13.75 -5.78 4.97
N PRO A 25 14.41 -4.92 4.18
CA PRO A 25 14.47 -3.48 4.44
C PRO A 25 13.11 -2.76 4.45
N GLU A 26 12.12 -3.30 3.73
CA GLU A 26 10.78 -2.73 3.61
C GLU A 26 9.83 -3.06 4.79
N ILE A 27 10.30 -3.85 5.76
CA ILE A 27 9.52 -4.26 6.93
C ILE A 27 10.13 -3.62 8.17
N SER A 28 9.33 -2.83 8.88
CA SER A 28 9.73 -2.17 10.13
C SER A 28 9.34 -2.99 11.36
N ASP A 29 9.87 -2.62 12.54
CA ASP A 29 9.51 -3.29 13.81
C ASP A 29 8.02 -3.13 14.16
N GLU A 30 7.33 -2.14 13.62
CA GLU A 30 5.89 -1.91 13.83
C GLU A 30 5.01 -2.77 12.91
N ASP A 31 5.61 -3.41 11.90
CA ASP A 31 4.91 -4.18 10.88
C ASP A 31 4.70 -5.65 11.26
N PHE A 32 5.41 -6.16 12.26
CA PHE A 32 5.25 -7.54 12.71
C PHE A 32 4.95 -7.63 14.20
N PHE A 33 4.12 -8.62 14.55
CA PHE A 33 3.58 -8.81 15.89
C PHE A 33 3.89 -10.24 16.32
N VAL A 34 4.30 -10.41 17.57
CA VAL A 34 4.59 -11.72 18.16
C VAL A 34 3.59 -11.98 19.26
N VAL A 35 2.93 -13.13 19.20
CA VAL A 35 1.99 -13.61 20.22
C VAL A 35 2.37 -15.03 20.60
N GLU A 36 2.19 -15.39 21.88
CA GLU A 36 2.66 -16.66 22.45
C GLU A 36 1.53 -17.69 22.63
N ASP A 37 0.26 -17.30 22.46
CA ASP A 37 -0.89 -18.17 22.69
C ASP A 37 -2.08 -17.89 21.79
N LEU A 38 -3.04 -18.82 21.77
CA LEU A 38 -4.24 -18.73 20.94
C LEU A 38 -5.21 -17.61 21.36
N ILE A 39 -5.27 -17.22 22.63
CA ILE A 39 -6.14 -16.14 23.09
C ILE A 39 -5.65 -14.81 22.50
N GLN A 40 -4.35 -14.51 22.64
CA GLN A 40 -3.73 -13.32 22.07
C GLN A 40 -3.82 -13.31 20.55
N ALA A 41 -3.67 -14.47 19.90
CA ALA A 41 -3.84 -14.59 18.46
C ALA A 41 -5.27 -14.25 18.02
N ARG A 42 -6.29 -14.74 18.73
CA ARG A 42 -7.70 -14.40 18.46
C ARG A 42 -7.96 -12.91 18.64
N ASP A 43 -7.52 -12.33 19.75
CA ASP A 43 -7.69 -10.91 20.02
C ASP A 43 -7.02 -10.06 18.93
N THR A 44 -5.78 -10.40 18.56
CA THR A 44 -5.01 -9.71 17.53
C THR A 44 -5.64 -9.82 16.14
N CYS A 45 -6.08 -11.02 15.74
CA CYS A 45 -6.78 -11.24 14.47
C CYS A 45 -8.18 -10.61 14.44
N SER A 46 -8.84 -10.37 15.59
CA SER A 46 -10.14 -9.68 15.62
C SER A 46 -10.01 -8.16 15.39
N GLN A 47 -8.84 -7.58 15.68
CA GLN A 47 -8.61 -6.13 15.64
C GLN A 47 -7.86 -5.68 14.38
N SER A 48 -7.22 -6.61 13.66
CA SER A 48 -6.26 -6.29 12.61
C SER A 48 -6.23 -7.32 11.50
N LEU A 49 -6.04 -6.84 10.27
CA LEU A 49 -5.75 -7.67 9.10
C LEU A 49 -4.24 -7.89 8.99
N PHE A 50 -3.86 -9.11 8.61
CA PHE A 50 -2.48 -9.53 8.39
C PHE A 50 -2.30 -10.09 6.98
N ASP A 51 -1.18 -9.75 6.36
CA ASP A 51 -0.81 -10.30 5.05
C ASP A 51 -0.20 -11.70 5.19
N LEU A 52 0.48 -11.95 6.30
CA LEU A 52 1.11 -13.24 6.59
C LEU A 52 0.93 -13.60 8.07
N LEU A 53 0.45 -14.82 8.32
CA LEU A 53 0.52 -15.48 9.60
C LEU A 53 1.58 -16.59 9.53
N ILE A 54 2.58 -16.52 10.42
CA ILE A 54 3.55 -17.59 10.68
C ILE A 54 3.10 -18.27 11.96
N LEU A 55 2.78 -19.55 11.89
CA LEU A 55 2.06 -20.27 12.92
C LEU A 55 2.81 -21.54 13.33
N ASP A 56 3.09 -21.72 14.63
CA ASP A 56 3.44 -23.04 15.13
C ASP A 56 2.19 -23.93 15.24
N LEU A 57 2.40 -25.24 15.06
CA LEU A 57 1.34 -26.23 15.09
C LEU A 57 1.02 -26.71 16.51
N ARG A 58 2.01 -26.61 17.41
CA ARG A 58 1.88 -26.95 18.82
C ARG A 58 1.86 -25.66 19.62
N LEU A 59 0.73 -25.35 20.24
CA LEU A 59 0.51 -24.07 20.92
C LEU A 59 -0.31 -24.23 22.20
N PRO A 60 -0.04 -23.43 23.23
CA PRO A 60 -0.91 -23.36 24.40
C PRO A 60 -2.16 -22.51 24.10
N ASN A 61 -3.25 -22.77 24.82
CA ASN A 61 -4.44 -21.91 24.69
C ASN A 61 -4.22 -20.55 25.36
N ARG A 62 -3.47 -20.53 26.47
CA ARG A 62 -3.05 -19.33 27.21
C ARG A 62 -1.59 -19.47 27.64
N ILE A 63 -0.84 -18.37 27.72
CA ILE A 63 0.51 -18.37 28.32
C ILE A 63 0.50 -19.15 29.65
N GLY A 64 1.40 -20.13 29.74
CA GLY A 64 1.60 -20.99 30.90
C GLY A 64 0.83 -22.31 30.87
N ASP A 65 -0.13 -22.48 29.96
CA ASP A 65 -0.76 -23.78 29.72
C ASP A 65 0.22 -24.74 29.02
N GLU A 66 -0.01 -26.04 29.13
CA GLU A 66 0.74 -27.01 28.34
C GLU A 66 0.38 -26.89 26.84
N PRO A 67 1.38 -26.78 25.95
CA PRO A 67 1.13 -26.72 24.51
C PRO A 67 0.49 -27.99 23.97
N ARG A 68 -0.64 -27.84 23.28
CA ARG A 68 -1.37 -28.96 22.66
C ARG A 68 -0.91 -29.15 21.22
N ASP A 69 -0.70 -30.40 20.83
CA ASP A 69 -0.47 -30.75 19.43
C ASP A 69 -1.68 -30.36 18.58
N MET A 70 -1.44 -29.98 17.33
CA MET A 70 -2.48 -29.62 16.35
C MET A 70 -3.31 -28.36 16.69
N ALA A 71 -3.02 -27.67 17.78
CA ALA A 71 -3.70 -26.46 18.18
C ALA A 71 -3.63 -25.36 17.10
N GLY A 72 -2.51 -25.27 16.37
CA GLY A 72 -2.40 -24.38 15.21
C GLY A 72 -3.34 -24.77 14.07
N CYS A 73 -3.49 -26.06 13.76
CA CYS A 73 -4.43 -26.54 12.74
C CYS A 73 -5.88 -26.25 13.11
N GLU A 74 -6.25 -26.43 14.39
CA GLU A 74 -7.56 -26.06 14.92
C GLU A 74 -7.83 -24.56 14.74
N PHE A 75 -6.83 -23.71 15.01
CA PHE A 75 -6.94 -22.27 14.84
C PHE A 75 -7.14 -21.86 13.37
N ILE A 76 -6.50 -22.52 12.41
CA ILE A 76 -6.74 -22.26 10.98
C ILE A 76 -8.19 -22.55 10.60
N LYS A 77 -8.76 -23.66 11.08
CA LYS A 77 -10.18 -23.98 10.85
C LYS A 77 -11.10 -22.91 11.46
N GLU A 78 -10.76 -22.42 12.64
CA GLU A 78 -11.46 -21.32 13.30
C GLU A 78 -11.41 -20.04 12.45
N LEU A 79 -10.23 -19.66 11.94
CA LEU A 79 -10.05 -18.50 11.05
C LEU A 79 -10.89 -18.58 9.77
N ASN A 80 -11.10 -19.78 9.24
CA ASN A 80 -11.89 -19.99 8.02
C ASN A 80 -13.41 -19.94 8.26
N THR A 81 -13.86 -20.25 9.46
CA THR A 81 -15.30 -20.38 9.79
C THR A 81 -15.84 -19.21 10.60
N SER A 82 -14.97 -18.47 11.29
CA SER A 82 -15.34 -17.33 12.12
C SER A 82 -15.77 -16.12 11.27
N THR A 83 -16.80 -15.42 11.73
CA THR A 83 -17.21 -14.12 11.18
C THR A 83 -16.62 -12.94 11.93
N THR A 84 -15.94 -13.17 13.05
CA THR A 84 -15.38 -12.13 13.92
C THR A 84 -13.87 -11.99 13.78
N LEU A 85 -13.17 -13.03 13.29
CA LEU A 85 -11.73 -13.01 13.08
C LEU A 85 -11.42 -12.57 11.65
N HIS A 86 -10.44 -11.69 11.51
CA HIS A 86 -9.90 -11.34 10.20
C HIS A 86 -8.93 -12.43 9.75
N ARG A 87 -9.27 -13.13 8.67
CA ARG A 87 -8.41 -14.15 8.07
C ARG A 87 -7.14 -13.51 7.47
N PRO A 88 -5.93 -14.00 7.82
CA PRO A 88 -4.71 -13.58 7.15
C PRO A 88 -4.70 -13.99 5.67
N TYR A 89 -4.09 -13.18 4.80
CA TYR A 89 -4.05 -13.49 3.36
C TYR A 89 -3.16 -14.68 3.01
N HIS A 90 -2.09 -14.89 3.78
CA HIS A 90 -1.23 -16.06 3.67
C HIS A 90 -0.99 -16.67 5.04
N ILE A 91 -0.90 -18.00 5.08
CA ILE A 91 -0.57 -18.76 6.28
C ILE A 91 0.61 -19.68 5.96
N ILE A 92 1.61 -19.66 6.84
CA ILE A 92 2.73 -20.61 6.83
C ILE A 92 2.75 -21.31 8.19
N GLY A 93 2.67 -22.64 8.16
CA GLY A 93 2.98 -23.47 9.32
C GLY A 93 4.49 -23.59 9.46
N LEU A 94 5.03 -23.40 10.66
CA LEU A 94 6.45 -23.56 10.94
C LEU A 94 6.60 -24.34 12.24
N THR A 95 7.03 -25.60 12.18
CA THR A 95 7.13 -26.46 13.37
C THR A 95 8.44 -27.21 13.45
N ALA A 96 8.95 -27.43 14.66
CA ALA A 96 10.13 -28.26 14.91
C ALA A 96 9.80 -29.75 15.05
N PHE A 97 8.50 -30.10 15.18
CA PHE A 97 8.04 -31.45 15.51
C PHE A 97 7.63 -32.23 14.25
N GLU A 98 8.37 -33.30 13.97
CA GLU A 98 8.23 -34.09 12.75
C GLU A 98 6.97 -34.98 12.76
N ASP A 99 6.56 -35.44 13.95
CA ASP A 99 5.33 -36.20 14.15
C ASP A 99 4.06 -35.34 14.03
N VAL A 100 4.17 -34.04 14.31
CA VAL A 100 3.09 -33.06 14.11
C VAL A 100 2.96 -32.71 12.63
N LEU A 101 4.09 -32.62 11.91
CA LEU A 101 4.13 -32.37 10.47
C LEU A 101 3.32 -33.41 9.69
N GLU A 102 3.58 -34.71 9.92
CA GLU A 102 2.88 -35.82 9.24
C GLU A 102 1.36 -35.80 9.47
N LYS A 103 0.90 -35.35 10.65
CA LYS A 103 -0.53 -35.25 11.00
C LYS A 103 -1.19 -33.97 10.46
N ALA A 104 -0.39 -32.93 10.24
CA ALA A 104 -0.87 -31.61 9.85
C ALA A 104 -0.96 -31.41 8.34
N ASP A 105 -0.17 -32.14 7.55
CA ASP A 105 -0.18 -32.05 6.10
C ASP A 105 -1.60 -32.09 5.49
N PRO A 106 -2.52 -33.01 5.87
CA PRO A 106 -3.86 -33.04 5.29
C PRO A 106 -4.67 -31.75 5.55
N HIS A 107 -4.45 -31.08 6.68
CA HIS A 107 -5.17 -29.86 7.05
C HIS A 107 -4.68 -28.63 6.30
N PHE A 108 -3.43 -28.64 5.86
CA PHE A 108 -2.82 -27.56 5.09
C PHE A 108 -2.99 -27.80 3.58
N GLU A 109 -3.05 -29.05 3.13
CA GLU A 109 -3.25 -29.41 1.72
C GLU A 109 -4.58 -28.91 1.16
N ASP A 110 -5.69 -29.04 1.89
CA ASP A 110 -7.02 -28.64 1.42
C ASP A 110 -7.11 -27.13 1.07
N ASP A 111 -6.41 -26.28 1.83
CA ASP A 111 -6.32 -24.84 1.60
C ASP A 111 -5.03 -24.41 0.87
N LEU A 112 -4.20 -25.37 0.44
CA LEU A 112 -2.89 -25.16 -0.18
C LEU A 112 -1.93 -24.27 0.65
N TRP A 113 -2.05 -24.33 1.97
CA TRP A 113 -1.09 -23.72 2.87
C TRP A 113 0.18 -24.57 2.98
N ARG A 114 1.30 -23.94 3.29
CA ARG A 114 2.59 -24.64 3.37
C ARG A 114 3.05 -24.80 4.81
N ILE A 115 3.47 -26.01 5.17
CA ILE A 115 4.20 -26.28 6.40
C ILE A 115 5.69 -26.39 6.07
N ILE A 116 6.51 -25.75 6.90
CA ILE A 116 7.97 -25.77 6.83
C ILE A 116 8.49 -26.41 8.11
N LYS A 117 9.40 -27.38 7.98
CA LYS A 117 10.13 -27.93 9.12
C LYS A 117 11.14 -26.89 9.62
N TYR A 118 10.98 -26.46 10.85
CA TYR A 118 11.97 -25.64 11.55
C TYR A 118 13.09 -26.54 12.06
N ASP A 119 14.32 -26.23 11.65
CA ASP A 119 15.51 -26.93 12.10
C ASP A 119 16.59 -25.90 12.40
N THR A 120 17.20 -26.00 13.57
CA THR A 120 18.28 -25.10 13.98
C THR A 120 19.60 -25.38 13.25
N LYS A 121 19.74 -26.58 12.66
CA LYS A 121 20.94 -27.05 11.97
C LYS A 121 20.95 -26.73 10.47
N THR A 122 19.80 -26.39 9.89
CA THR A 122 19.68 -26.08 8.47
C THR A 122 19.13 -24.67 8.27
N ASN A 123 19.45 -24.08 7.11
CA ASN A 123 18.94 -22.75 6.73
C ASN A 123 17.79 -22.85 5.71
N ASP A 124 17.20 -24.03 5.54
CA ASP A 124 16.15 -24.24 4.53
C ASP A 124 14.88 -23.46 4.86
N TRP A 125 14.44 -23.48 6.12
CA TRP A 125 13.28 -22.72 6.56
C TRP A 125 13.53 -21.21 6.45
N HIS A 126 14.74 -20.76 6.79
CA HIS A 126 15.15 -19.37 6.66
C HIS A 126 15.06 -18.92 5.20
N ARG A 127 15.67 -19.67 4.28
CA ARG A 127 15.63 -19.35 2.84
C ARG A 127 14.20 -19.30 2.31
N GLN A 128 13.38 -20.30 2.61
CA GLN A 128 11.99 -20.37 2.18
C GLN A 128 11.17 -19.18 2.70
N LEU A 129 11.34 -18.83 3.98
CA LEU A 129 10.66 -17.69 4.59
C LEU A 129 11.11 -16.37 3.97
N THR A 130 12.41 -16.14 3.83
CA THR A 130 12.95 -14.93 3.18
C THR A 130 12.40 -14.76 1.76
N SER A 131 12.40 -15.81 0.94
CA SER A 131 11.87 -15.74 -0.43
C SER A 131 10.38 -15.42 -0.44
N LYS A 132 9.58 -16.00 0.48
CA LYS A 132 8.15 -15.68 0.58
C LYS A 132 7.93 -14.23 1.01
N LEU A 133 8.64 -13.75 2.02
CA LEU A 133 8.54 -12.37 2.49
C LEU A 133 8.86 -11.37 1.37
N GLN A 134 9.97 -11.56 0.65
CA GLN A 134 10.36 -10.72 -0.49
C GLN A 134 9.29 -10.73 -1.60
N TYR A 135 8.73 -11.90 -1.91
CA TYR A 135 7.64 -12.01 -2.87
C TYR A 135 6.40 -11.24 -2.41
N LEU A 136 6.00 -11.37 -1.15
CA LEU A 136 4.84 -10.65 -0.63
C LEU A 136 5.09 -9.14 -0.69
N VAL A 137 6.27 -8.66 -0.23
CA VAL A 137 6.62 -7.23 -0.26
C VAL A 137 6.51 -6.68 -1.67
N THR A 138 7.13 -7.38 -2.63
CA THR A 138 7.15 -6.97 -4.03
C THR A 138 5.74 -6.97 -4.63
N SER A 139 4.99 -8.06 -4.49
CA SER A 139 3.62 -8.17 -5.03
C SER A 139 2.66 -7.16 -4.42
N LYS A 140 2.73 -6.89 -3.10
CA LYS A 140 1.90 -5.86 -2.46
C LYS A 140 2.29 -4.46 -2.93
N LYS A 141 3.58 -4.19 -3.10
CA LYS A 141 4.07 -2.93 -3.66
C LYS A 141 3.57 -2.75 -5.10
N GLU A 142 3.62 -3.80 -5.92
CA GLU A 142 3.07 -3.80 -7.27
C GLU A 142 1.56 -3.59 -7.29
N LEU A 143 0.80 -4.23 -6.38
CA LEU A 143 -0.65 -4.02 -6.27
C LEU A 143 -0.99 -2.57 -5.89
N LEU A 144 -0.26 -1.99 -4.93
CA LEU A 144 -0.41 -0.59 -4.54
C LEU A 144 0.08 0.38 -5.63
N ASN A 145 1.03 -0.05 -6.47
CA ASN A 145 1.49 0.73 -7.62
C ASN A 145 0.61 0.55 -8.86
N ALA A 146 -0.12 -0.56 -8.99
CA ALA A 146 -1.12 -0.80 -10.03
C ALA A 146 -2.35 0.12 -9.86
N ASP A 147 -2.49 0.76 -8.69
CA ASP A 147 -3.34 1.93 -8.43
C ASP A 147 -2.82 3.24 -9.12
N SER A 148 -1.89 3.13 -10.07
CA SER A 148 -1.52 4.19 -11.03
C SER A 148 -2.70 4.62 -11.92
N THR A 149 -3.86 3.97 -11.83
CA THR A 149 -5.14 4.38 -12.43
C THR A 149 -6.00 5.27 -11.53
N ARG A 150 -5.67 5.43 -10.24
CA ARG A 150 -6.46 6.26 -9.32
C ARG A 150 -6.04 7.72 -9.44
N HIS A 151 -6.93 8.55 -9.96
CA HIS A 151 -6.74 9.98 -10.02
C HIS A 151 -6.71 10.58 -8.61
N VAL A 152 -5.68 11.37 -8.30
CA VAL A 152 -5.49 12.01 -6.98
C VAL A 152 -6.19 13.37 -6.94
N TYR A 153 -6.28 14.04 -8.08
CA TYR A 153 -6.98 15.29 -8.26
C TYR A 153 -8.09 15.14 -9.32
N ASP A 154 -9.14 15.96 -9.23
CA ASP A 154 -10.20 15.98 -10.24
C ASP A 154 -9.73 16.74 -11.49
N ILE A 155 -9.04 17.86 -11.29
CA ILE A 155 -8.64 18.77 -12.38
C ILE A 155 -7.19 19.24 -12.20
N GLY A 156 -6.41 19.19 -13.28
CA GLY A 156 -5.13 19.86 -13.43
C GLY A 156 -5.26 21.03 -14.38
N ILE A 157 -4.90 22.25 -13.97
CA ILE A 157 -4.98 23.46 -14.80
C ILE A 157 -3.58 23.94 -15.17
N VAL A 158 -3.30 23.99 -16.47
CA VAL A 158 -2.08 24.56 -17.05
C VAL A 158 -2.36 25.96 -17.59
N THR A 159 -1.46 26.90 -17.34
CA THR A 159 -1.48 28.23 -17.98
C THR A 159 -0.14 28.54 -18.63
N ALA A 160 -0.13 29.37 -19.68
CA ALA A 160 1.09 29.73 -20.39
C ALA A 160 1.81 30.93 -19.74
N LEU A 161 1.07 31.87 -19.16
CA LEU A 161 1.58 33.10 -18.57
C LEU A 161 1.24 33.22 -17.09
N HIS A 162 2.22 33.66 -16.28
CA HIS A 162 1.98 33.94 -14.86
C HIS A 162 0.93 35.06 -14.68
N VAL A 163 1.02 36.08 -15.53
CA VAL A 163 0.06 37.20 -15.61
C VAL A 163 -0.27 37.42 -17.10
N PRO A 164 -1.55 37.58 -17.48
CA PRO A 164 -2.74 37.57 -16.61
C PRO A 164 -3.30 36.16 -16.32
N GLU A 165 -2.89 35.13 -17.06
CA GLU A 165 -3.60 33.84 -17.11
C GLU A 165 -3.59 33.09 -15.76
N HIS A 166 -2.41 32.76 -15.22
CA HIS A 166 -2.31 32.01 -13.97
C HIS A 166 -2.88 32.80 -12.78
N LYS A 167 -2.58 34.09 -12.72
CA LYS A 167 -3.15 34.98 -11.69
C LYS A 167 -4.68 34.93 -11.68
N SER A 168 -5.31 34.96 -12.85
CA SER A 168 -6.78 34.91 -12.95
C SER A 168 -7.34 33.58 -12.41
N ILE A 169 -6.61 32.47 -12.58
CA ILE A 169 -6.97 31.18 -11.97
C ILE A 169 -6.82 31.22 -10.44
N LEU A 170 -5.73 31.79 -9.94
CA LEU A 170 -5.47 31.91 -8.50
C LEU A 170 -6.40 32.90 -7.78
N ASP A 171 -6.98 33.86 -8.51
CA ASP A 171 -7.98 34.79 -7.98
C ASP A 171 -9.37 34.11 -7.79
N LEU A 172 -9.57 32.90 -8.32
CA LEU A 172 -10.78 32.12 -8.07
C LEU A 172 -10.83 31.61 -6.61
N PRO A 173 -12.02 31.51 -5.98
CA PRO A 173 -12.15 31.12 -4.58
C PRO A 173 -11.98 29.60 -4.38
N ALA A 174 -10.74 29.13 -4.45
CA ALA A 174 -10.39 27.72 -4.31
C ALA A 174 -9.51 27.41 -3.09
N GLU A 175 -9.33 28.36 -2.16
CA GLU A 175 -8.49 28.19 -0.97
C GLU A 175 -7.08 27.68 -1.32
N TRP A 176 -6.39 28.41 -2.21
CA TRP A 176 -5.14 27.95 -2.79
C TRP A 176 -4.00 27.81 -1.77
N GLU A 177 -3.31 26.68 -1.83
CA GLU A 177 -2.08 26.39 -1.08
C GLU A 177 -0.93 26.09 -2.05
N VAL A 178 0.26 26.60 -1.74
CA VAL A 178 1.46 26.37 -2.54
C VAL A 178 2.08 25.01 -2.21
N ILE A 179 2.40 24.23 -3.25
CA ILE A 179 3.18 22.99 -3.17
C ILE A 179 4.49 23.18 -3.91
N LYS A 180 5.59 22.76 -3.27
CA LYS A 180 6.92 22.65 -3.88
C LYS A 180 7.39 21.21 -3.74
N LEU A 181 7.80 20.60 -4.85
CA LEU A 181 8.32 19.24 -4.85
C LEU A 181 9.85 19.24 -4.77
N PRO A 182 10.48 18.28 -4.08
CA PRO A 182 11.93 18.14 -4.08
C PRO A 182 12.47 17.96 -5.51
N ASN A 183 13.56 18.65 -5.84
CA ASN A 183 14.21 18.60 -7.16
C ASN A 183 13.33 19.03 -8.34
N ASP A 184 12.24 19.77 -8.10
CA ASP A 184 11.42 20.39 -9.14
C ASP A 184 11.35 21.90 -8.93
N SER A 185 11.69 22.68 -9.96
CA SER A 185 11.61 24.14 -9.93
C SER A 185 10.19 24.68 -10.19
N THR A 186 9.25 23.81 -10.61
CA THR A 186 7.86 24.20 -10.84
C THR A 186 7.15 24.45 -9.50
N ILE A 187 6.43 25.57 -9.42
CA ILE A 187 5.55 25.90 -8.29
C ILE A 187 4.15 25.43 -8.67
N TYR A 188 3.56 24.63 -7.79
CA TYR A 188 2.19 24.13 -7.94
C TYR A 188 1.29 24.79 -6.91
N HIS A 189 0.03 24.95 -7.26
CA HIS A 189 -1.01 25.47 -6.38
C HIS A 189 -2.12 24.43 -6.30
N LYS A 190 -2.40 23.90 -5.10
CA LYS A 190 -3.58 23.05 -4.89
C LYS A 190 -4.72 23.88 -4.33
N GLY A 191 -5.94 23.53 -4.69
CA GLY A 191 -7.15 24.17 -4.20
C GLY A 191 -8.34 23.23 -4.29
N ARG A 192 -9.51 23.75 -3.94
CA ARG A 192 -10.80 23.04 -3.95
C ARG A 192 -11.90 23.96 -4.46
N PHE A 193 -12.61 23.55 -5.50
CA PHE A 193 -13.82 24.23 -5.95
C PHE A 193 -15.05 23.59 -5.33
N LEU A 194 -16.02 24.41 -4.94
CA LEU A 194 -17.31 23.98 -4.44
C LEU A 194 -18.39 24.24 -5.50
N ASN A 195 -19.19 23.22 -5.80
CA ASN A 195 -20.38 23.32 -6.64
C ASN A 195 -21.56 22.62 -5.95
N GLY A 196 -22.28 23.38 -5.12
CA GLY A 196 -23.28 22.82 -4.20
C GLY A 196 -22.60 21.92 -3.16
N GLU A 197 -23.05 20.67 -3.07
CA GLU A 197 -22.45 19.65 -2.18
C GLU A 197 -21.19 18.98 -2.78
N LYS A 198 -20.92 19.19 -4.07
CA LYS A 198 -19.76 18.57 -4.74
C LYS A 198 -18.52 19.42 -4.50
N GLN A 199 -17.48 18.75 -4.03
CA GLN A 199 -16.15 19.34 -3.87
C GLN A 199 -15.21 18.74 -4.92
N LEU A 200 -14.55 19.60 -5.69
CA LEU A 200 -13.59 19.22 -6.72
C LEU A 200 -12.19 19.67 -6.32
N SER A 201 -11.28 18.70 -6.23
CA SER A 201 -9.86 18.92 -6.00
C SER A 201 -9.18 19.43 -7.28
N VAL A 202 -8.42 20.51 -7.16
CA VAL A 202 -7.70 21.12 -8.29
C VAL A 202 -6.23 21.30 -7.96
N VAL A 203 -5.38 21.08 -8.95
CA VAL A 203 -3.98 21.51 -8.95
C VAL A 203 -3.75 22.41 -10.16
N SER A 204 -3.03 23.51 -10.00
CA SER A 204 -2.69 24.42 -11.09
C SER A 204 -1.21 24.76 -11.09
N ALA A 205 -0.64 24.92 -12.28
CA ALA A 205 0.71 25.42 -12.46
C ALA A 205 0.84 26.20 -13.77
N CYS A 206 1.85 27.07 -13.82
CA CYS A 206 2.15 27.90 -14.97
C CYS A 206 3.46 27.47 -15.65
N ALA A 207 3.50 27.54 -16.98
CA ALA A 207 4.71 27.29 -17.74
C ALA A 207 5.77 28.34 -17.39
N GLN A 208 7.02 27.89 -17.22
CA GLN A 208 8.15 28.79 -16.92
C GLN A 208 8.62 29.58 -18.16
N GLN A 209 8.30 29.09 -19.36
CA GLN A 209 8.63 29.74 -20.62
C GLN A 209 7.59 29.39 -21.67
N MET A 210 7.51 30.21 -22.72
CA MET A 210 6.63 29.98 -23.86
C MET A 210 7.11 28.80 -24.70
N GLY A 211 6.15 28.12 -25.35
CA GLY A 211 6.42 27.12 -26.38
C GLY A 211 6.00 25.70 -26.02
N MET A 212 5.82 24.89 -27.06
CA MET A 212 5.33 23.51 -26.95
C MET A 212 6.15 22.64 -25.98
N PRO A 213 7.50 22.69 -25.94
CA PRO A 213 8.27 21.86 -25.02
C PRO A 213 7.99 22.18 -23.55
N ALA A 214 7.84 23.46 -23.20
CA ALA A 214 7.57 23.86 -21.83
C ALA A 214 6.17 23.45 -21.37
N ALA A 215 5.17 23.60 -22.24
CA ALA A 215 3.81 23.14 -21.99
C ALA A 215 3.74 21.61 -21.85
N ALA A 216 4.42 20.87 -22.72
CA ALA A 216 4.49 19.42 -22.67
C ALA A 216 5.13 18.94 -21.35
N VAL A 217 6.31 19.47 -20.99
CA VAL A 217 7.00 19.12 -19.75
C VAL A 217 6.15 19.44 -18.53
N LEU A 218 5.53 20.62 -18.48
CA LEU A 218 4.67 21.01 -17.36
C LEU A 218 3.46 20.07 -17.22
N THR A 219 2.81 19.76 -18.35
CA THR A 219 1.64 18.87 -18.36
C THR A 219 2.04 17.47 -17.92
N SER A 220 3.17 16.94 -18.42
CA SER A 220 3.71 15.65 -17.97
C SER A 220 4.01 15.66 -16.48
N LYS A 221 4.66 16.70 -15.94
CA LYS A 221 4.88 16.81 -14.49
C LYS A 221 3.57 16.82 -13.71
N LEU A 222 2.55 17.57 -14.15
CA LEU A 222 1.24 17.57 -13.50
C LEU A 222 0.60 16.19 -13.49
N ILE A 223 0.66 15.48 -14.62
CA ILE A 223 0.11 14.12 -14.75
C ILE A 223 0.84 13.14 -13.84
N GLU A 224 2.18 13.12 -13.88
CA GLU A 224 3.00 12.17 -13.12
C GLU A 224 2.92 12.42 -11.61
N GLN A 225 2.98 13.68 -11.18
CA GLN A 225 3.06 14.05 -9.77
C GLN A 225 1.69 14.13 -9.09
N PHE A 226 0.64 14.53 -9.82
CA PHE A 226 -0.67 14.83 -9.24
C PHE A 226 -1.82 14.03 -9.85
N ARG A 227 -1.60 13.29 -10.94
CA ARG A 227 -2.58 12.37 -11.56
C ARG A 227 -4.01 12.93 -11.63
N PRO A 228 -4.22 14.13 -12.19
CA PRO A 228 -5.56 14.67 -12.30
C PRO A 228 -6.42 13.84 -13.24
N ARG A 229 -7.74 13.80 -13.01
CA ARG A 229 -8.70 13.12 -13.89
C ARG A 229 -8.89 13.84 -15.22
N TYR A 230 -8.84 15.17 -15.18
CA TYR A 230 -8.93 16.02 -16.36
C TYR A 230 -7.77 17.02 -16.37
N ILE A 231 -7.21 17.27 -17.55
CA ILE A 231 -6.30 18.40 -17.78
C ILE A 231 -7.07 19.46 -18.55
N ALA A 232 -7.02 20.70 -18.04
CA ALA A 232 -7.52 21.88 -18.72
C ALA A 232 -6.35 22.86 -18.92
N MET A 233 -6.37 23.58 -20.04
CA MET A 233 -5.45 24.68 -20.28
C MET A 233 -6.24 25.97 -20.45
N SER A 234 -5.78 27.05 -19.79
CA SER A 234 -6.32 28.39 -20.00
C SER A 234 -5.21 29.29 -20.54
N GLY A 235 -5.52 30.02 -21.60
CA GLY A 235 -4.63 30.99 -22.20
C GLY A 235 -5.27 31.72 -23.37
N ILE A 236 -4.49 32.55 -24.05
CA ILE A 236 -4.95 33.27 -25.24
C ILE A 236 -4.50 32.58 -26.53
N ALA A 237 -5.32 32.70 -27.58
CA ALA A 237 -4.98 32.30 -28.93
C ALA A 237 -5.22 33.46 -29.89
N ALA A 238 -4.34 33.60 -30.89
CA ALA A 238 -4.54 34.57 -31.96
C ALA A 238 -5.45 33.98 -33.05
N ALA A 239 -6.39 34.77 -33.52
CA ALA A 239 -7.25 34.39 -34.64
C ALA A 239 -6.44 34.21 -35.92
N VAL A 240 -6.88 33.27 -36.76
CA VAL A 240 -6.38 33.14 -38.14
C VAL A 240 -6.91 34.30 -38.98
N LYS A 241 -6.07 34.82 -39.88
CA LYS A 241 -6.30 36.06 -40.63
C LYS A 241 -7.62 36.07 -41.42
N ASP A 242 -8.01 34.91 -41.96
CA ASP A 242 -9.22 34.76 -42.78
C ASP A 242 -10.37 34.08 -42.03
N GLY A 243 -10.32 34.07 -40.68
CA GLY A 243 -11.37 33.51 -39.83
C GLY A 243 -12.35 34.56 -39.31
N ASP A 244 -13.52 34.11 -38.86
CA ASP A 244 -14.60 34.97 -38.33
C ASP A 244 -14.48 35.25 -36.82
N ALA A 245 -13.39 34.82 -36.17
CA ALA A 245 -13.19 34.97 -34.74
C ALA A 245 -12.95 36.44 -34.34
N LYS A 246 -13.62 36.89 -33.29
CA LYS A 246 -13.52 38.24 -32.73
C LYS A 246 -12.72 38.23 -31.42
N LEU A 247 -12.21 39.40 -31.05
CA LEU A 247 -11.53 39.57 -29.77
C LEU A 247 -12.49 39.25 -28.61
N GLY A 248 -12.06 38.33 -27.74
CA GLY A 248 -12.83 37.88 -26.58
C GLY A 248 -13.67 36.61 -26.82
N ASP A 249 -13.70 36.08 -28.05
CA ASP A 249 -14.38 34.81 -28.32
C ASP A 249 -13.67 33.65 -27.60
N ILE A 250 -14.45 32.71 -27.06
CA ILE A 250 -13.97 31.46 -26.45
C ILE A 250 -13.99 30.38 -27.53
N LEU A 251 -12.86 29.69 -27.69
CA LEU A 251 -12.64 28.60 -28.66
C LEU A 251 -12.70 27.23 -27.98
#